data_AF-A0A232LMY0-F1
#
_entry.id   AF-A0A232LMY0-F1
#
_cell.length_a   1.000
_cell.length_b   1.000
_cell.length_c   1.000
_cell.angle_alpha   90.00
_cell.angle_beta   90.00
_cell.angle_gamma   90.00
#
_symmetry.space_group_name_H-M   'P 1'
#
loop_
_entity.id
_entity.type
_entity.pdbx_description
1 polymer ?
#
loop_
_entity_poly.entity_id
_entity_poly.type
_entity_poly.pdbx_seq_one_letter_code
_entity_poly.pdbx_strand_id
1 'polypeptide(L)'
;MDDTALQMDLESVRDGAELLVSMNEARLLQCLLDRLPSWHPSIVMKSAIQSTLDGLILSYPELLQNLSETDYLPLSDDIFQNSAQVPELAFFADAQGRVEPLLRDGLRWELFGLIFTFAGLSLINLSEDDPLLATQTAGLKTKSVLLQDLVRSSNTCIQFQEGLGSTSDLLVWLLYENLVLLVAYHGGISHHIWQRLGSLSTAIFASSLHQHKREADASPLLIQFRQRLFAASYGLDKDIATLFSRPPMIPRQFCIWELPFDLDGSGYDRNIGGGLEAKDLSISLWNRVGIVDEASLDRIKLLMSPFREELLQLMLRPATPLTVDHQDLSQRIHKTWMALPTNFRYSPDCWQSGRSPYECYILLTGHLEYMHTQFLFQRYITCSDPAQLEGLVNISRQILSTLLKAATQRERFIELRSDFAWRPHKVYFVIDYSIRSPNCRSHSWSPLDSSEESKLPTGELDTVFSSSSGGAGT
;
A
#
# COMPACT_ATOMS: atom_id res chain seq x y z
N MET A 1 5.47 39.88 -7.68
CA MET A 1 4.10 39.68 -7.15
C MET A 1 3.22 39.74 -8.37
N ASP A 2 3.09 38.61 -9.07
CA ASP A 2 2.10 38.46 -10.12
C ASP A 2 0.84 37.91 -9.46
N ASP A 3 -0.21 38.72 -9.43
CA ASP A 3 -1.57 38.37 -9.03
C ASP A 3 -2.23 37.49 -10.11
N THR A 4 -1.63 36.34 -10.41
CA THR A 4 -2.37 35.21 -10.98
C THR A 4 -2.86 34.37 -9.81
N ALA A 5 -3.83 34.89 -9.06
CA ALA A 5 -4.74 34.02 -8.36
C ALA A 5 -5.33 33.10 -9.44
N LEU A 6 -5.12 31.78 -9.33
CA LEU A 6 -5.79 30.80 -10.16
C LEU A 6 -7.29 31.08 -10.06
N GLN A 7 -7.85 31.76 -11.05
CA GLN A 7 -9.28 31.85 -11.22
C GLN A 7 -9.69 30.43 -11.57
N MET A 8 -10.15 29.69 -10.56
CA MET A 8 -10.60 28.32 -10.72
C MET A 8 -11.62 28.26 -11.85
N ASP A 9 -11.41 27.32 -12.76
CA ASP A 9 -12.28 27.18 -13.90
C ASP A 9 -13.69 26.76 -13.43
N LEU A 10 -14.72 27.42 -13.96
CA LEU A 10 -16.12 27.08 -13.68
C LEU A 10 -16.42 25.63 -14.08
N GLU A 11 -15.70 25.11 -15.08
CA GLU A 11 -15.75 23.70 -15.47
C GLU A 11 -15.26 22.79 -14.34
N SER A 12 -14.13 23.11 -13.69
CA SER A 12 -13.61 22.33 -12.57
C SER A 12 -14.56 22.30 -11.38
N VAL A 13 -15.17 23.44 -11.02
CA VAL A 13 -16.17 23.50 -9.93
C VAL A 13 -17.38 22.62 -10.25
N ARG A 14 -17.82 22.60 -11.52
CA ARG A 14 -18.92 21.75 -11.97
C ARG A 14 -18.57 20.27 -11.92
N ASP A 15 -17.39 19.88 -12.41
CA ASP A 15 -16.91 18.51 -12.35
C ASP A 15 -16.78 18.02 -10.89
N GLY A 16 -16.35 18.90 -9.99
CA GLY A 16 -16.33 18.63 -8.56
C GLY A 16 -17.73 18.40 -7.98
N ALA A 17 -18.72 19.19 -8.40
CA ALA A 17 -20.10 19.00 -7.97
C ALA A 17 -20.71 17.70 -8.49
N GLU A 18 -20.40 17.30 -9.72
CA GLU A 18 -20.79 15.98 -10.27
C GLU A 18 -20.14 14.84 -9.46
N LEU A 19 -18.87 14.97 -9.09
CA LEU A 19 -18.21 13.99 -8.25
C LEU A 19 -18.83 13.90 -6.84
N LEU A 20 -19.26 15.01 -6.26
CA LEU A 20 -19.97 15.02 -4.97
C LEU A 20 -21.33 14.30 -5.02
N VAL A 21 -21.99 14.19 -6.19
CA VAL A 21 -23.17 13.32 -6.34
C VAL A 21 -22.83 11.86 -6.03
N SER A 22 -21.60 11.41 -6.29
CA SER A 22 -21.14 10.07 -5.90
C SER A 22 -21.06 9.89 -4.37
N MET A 23 -21.00 10.97 -3.60
CA MET A 23 -21.08 10.94 -2.13
C MET A 23 -22.50 10.73 -1.62
N ASN A 24 -23.55 10.80 -2.47
CA ASN A 24 -24.91 10.45 -2.05
C ASN A 24 -25.01 8.98 -1.55
N GLU A 25 -24.04 8.13 -1.90
CA GLU A 25 -23.86 6.79 -1.35
C GLU A 25 -22.99 6.77 -0.07
N ALA A 26 -22.90 7.88 0.69
CA ALA A 26 -22.04 8.01 1.87
C ALA A 26 -22.23 6.91 2.92
N ARG A 27 -23.44 6.38 3.10
CA ARG A 27 -23.70 5.24 3.99
C ARG A 27 -23.01 3.95 3.51
N LEU A 28 -22.97 3.73 2.20
CA LEU A 28 -22.26 2.60 1.59
C LEU A 28 -20.76 2.79 1.74
N LEU A 29 -20.25 4.00 1.51
CA LEU A 29 -18.84 4.33 1.75
C LEU A 29 -18.43 4.07 3.20
N GLN A 30 -19.24 4.52 4.16
CA GLN A 30 -19.02 4.22 5.59
C GLN A 30 -19.00 2.71 5.84
N CYS A 31 -20.00 1.98 5.36
CA CYS A 31 -20.09 0.53 5.53
C CYS A 31 -18.88 -0.21 4.93
N LEU A 32 -18.38 0.25 3.78
CA LEU A 32 -17.18 -0.29 3.15
C LEU A 32 -15.93 0.01 4.00
N LEU A 33 -15.78 1.24 4.50
CA LEU A 33 -14.65 1.64 5.34
C LEU A 33 -14.61 0.89 6.68
N ASP A 34 -15.77 0.68 7.30
CA ASP A 34 -15.90 -0.10 8.53
C ASP A 34 -15.50 -1.56 8.36
N ARG A 35 -15.70 -2.09 7.15
CA ARG A 35 -15.31 -3.46 6.76
C ARG A 35 -13.87 -3.60 6.33
N LEU A 36 -13.17 -2.50 6.03
CA LEU A 36 -11.74 -2.57 5.78
C LEU A 36 -11.06 -3.05 7.07
N PRO A 37 -10.17 -4.05 7.03
CA PRO A 37 -9.50 -4.45 8.26
C PRO A 37 -8.71 -3.28 8.84
N SER A 38 -8.76 -3.08 10.16
CA SER A 38 -8.03 -2.00 10.84
C SER A 38 -6.51 -2.07 10.65
N TRP A 39 -6.03 -3.19 10.12
CA TRP A 39 -4.65 -3.61 10.13
C TRP A 39 -4.07 -3.87 8.74
N HIS A 40 -4.76 -3.44 7.67
CA HIS A 40 -4.34 -3.69 6.28
C HIS A 40 -2.92 -3.13 6.04
N PRO A 41 -1.91 -3.98 5.82
CA PRO A 41 -0.50 -3.61 5.99
C PRO A 41 0.15 -2.87 4.81
N SER A 42 -0.70 -2.27 3.97
CA SER A 42 -0.34 -1.34 2.90
C SER A 42 -1.17 -0.06 3.03
N ILE A 43 -1.83 0.14 4.18
CA ILE A 43 -2.71 1.26 4.44
C ILE A 43 -2.10 2.06 5.57
N VAL A 44 -1.64 3.25 5.23
CA VAL A 44 -1.12 4.17 6.22
C VAL A 44 -2.30 4.86 6.89
N MET A 45 -2.38 4.75 8.22
CA MET A 45 -3.31 5.53 9.06
C MET A 45 -4.81 5.39 8.73
N LYS A 46 -5.32 4.17 8.56
CA LYS A 46 -6.77 3.91 8.36
C LYS A 46 -7.67 4.61 9.38
N SER A 47 -7.33 4.55 10.68
CA SER A 47 -8.13 5.15 11.76
C SER A 47 -8.40 6.62 11.51
N ALA A 48 -7.44 7.29 10.86
CA ALA A 48 -7.52 8.70 10.60
C ALA A 48 -8.63 9.02 9.59
N ILE A 49 -8.78 8.20 8.56
CA ILE A 49 -9.83 8.37 7.54
C ILE A 49 -11.22 8.03 8.08
N GLN A 50 -11.35 7.03 8.95
CA GLN A 50 -12.65 6.73 9.58
C GLN A 50 -13.13 7.90 10.44
N SER A 51 -12.26 8.43 11.31
CA SER A 51 -12.57 9.64 12.10
C SER A 51 -12.87 10.84 11.20
N THR A 52 -12.13 10.99 10.09
CA THR A 52 -12.42 12.04 9.09
C THR A 52 -13.82 11.88 8.52
N LEU A 53 -14.21 10.70 8.03
CA LEU A 53 -15.52 10.50 7.44
C LEU A 53 -16.65 10.70 8.45
N ASP A 54 -16.49 10.22 9.68
CA ASP A 54 -17.47 10.44 10.76
C ASP A 54 -17.63 11.96 11.02
N GLY A 55 -16.52 12.69 11.11
CA GLY A 55 -16.52 14.15 11.27
C GLY A 55 -17.13 14.90 10.08
N LEU A 56 -16.89 14.43 8.86
CA LEU A 56 -17.47 14.98 7.62
C LEU A 56 -18.98 14.83 7.62
N ILE A 57 -19.49 13.62 7.91
CA ILE A 57 -20.93 13.33 7.94
C ILE A 57 -21.64 14.16 9.03
N LEU A 58 -21.01 14.33 10.19
CA LEU A 58 -21.55 15.14 11.28
C LEU A 58 -21.59 16.63 10.93
N SER A 59 -20.55 17.14 10.26
CA SER A 59 -20.42 18.56 9.94
C SER A 59 -21.24 18.97 8.71
N TYR A 60 -21.41 18.05 7.77
CA TYR A 60 -22.12 18.26 6.50
C TYR A 60 -23.20 17.19 6.30
N PRO A 61 -24.30 17.24 7.08
CA PRO A 61 -25.38 16.23 6.99
C PRO A 61 -26.08 16.24 5.62
N GLU A 62 -25.91 17.31 4.84
CA GLU A 62 -26.32 17.42 3.44
C GLU A 62 -25.62 16.41 2.51
N LEU A 63 -24.42 15.93 2.84
CA LEU A 63 -23.77 14.83 2.11
C LEU A 63 -24.53 13.49 2.24
N LEU A 64 -25.42 13.37 3.24
CA LEU A 64 -26.32 12.22 3.39
C LEU A 64 -27.67 12.43 2.68
N GLN A 65 -27.93 13.63 2.18
CA GLN A 65 -29.14 13.95 1.43
C GLN A 65 -28.83 13.66 -0.04
N ASN A 66 -29.74 12.98 -0.74
CA ASN A 66 -29.58 12.69 -2.18
C ASN A 66 -29.77 13.98 -3.00
N LEU A 67 -28.78 14.87 -2.95
CA LEU A 67 -28.81 16.18 -3.57
C LEU A 67 -28.39 16.12 -5.04
N SER A 68 -28.78 17.17 -5.78
CA SER A 68 -28.44 17.32 -7.19
C SER A 68 -27.09 18.03 -7.38
N GLU A 69 -26.51 17.91 -8.58
CA GLU A 69 -25.26 18.59 -8.97
C GLU A 69 -25.31 20.09 -8.66
N THR A 70 -26.44 20.76 -8.91
CA THR A 70 -26.58 22.21 -8.68
C THR A 70 -26.51 22.59 -7.21
N ASP A 71 -26.94 21.69 -6.31
CA ASP A 71 -26.91 21.93 -4.87
C ASP A 71 -25.47 21.82 -4.32
N TYR A 72 -24.62 21.04 -4.98
CA TYR A 72 -23.21 20.84 -4.59
C TYR A 72 -22.25 21.89 -5.14
N LEU A 73 -22.68 22.77 -6.05
CA LEU A 73 -21.81 23.80 -6.64
C LEU A 73 -21.11 24.68 -5.59
N PRO A 74 -21.80 25.24 -4.56
CA PRO A 74 -21.14 26.06 -3.54
C PRO A 74 -20.11 25.26 -2.74
N LEU A 75 -20.45 24.02 -2.37
CA LEU A 75 -19.56 23.15 -1.60
C LEU A 75 -18.33 22.75 -2.41
N SER A 76 -18.50 22.47 -3.71
CA SER A 76 -17.41 22.20 -4.64
C SER A 76 -16.43 23.37 -4.72
N ASP A 77 -16.95 24.60 -4.89
CA ASP A 77 -16.12 25.81 -4.91
C ASP A 77 -15.31 25.97 -3.62
N ASP A 78 -15.96 25.82 -2.45
CA ASP A 78 -15.30 25.87 -1.14
C ASP A 78 -14.19 24.80 -1.02
N ILE A 79 -14.45 23.56 -1.47
CA ILE A 79 -13.47 22.47 -1.43
C ILE A 79 -12.25 22.81 -2.30
N PHE A 80 -12.45 23.35 -3.50
CA PHE A 80 -11.33 23.73 -4.36
C PHE A 80 -10.54 24.92 -3.78
N GLN A 81 -11.21 25.91 -3.20
CA GLN A 81 -10.55 27.04 -2.53
C GLN A 81 -9.67 26.56 -1.37
N ASN A 82 -10.19 25.63 -0.54
CA ASN A 82 -9.40 24.99 0.51
C ASN A 82 -8.25 24.18 -0.08
N SER A 83 -8.51 23.36 -1.10
CA SER A 83 -7.52 22.48 -1.75
C SER A 83 -6.36 23.24 -2.41
N ALA A 84 -6.60 24.49 -2.82
CA ALA A 84 -5.58 25.38 -3.38
C ALA A 84 -4.56 25.87 -2.32
N GLN A 85 -4.93 25.86 -1.04
CA GLN A 85 -4.03 26.23 0.05
C GLN A 85 -3.15 25.04 0.47
N VAL A 86 -1.97 25.33 1.03
CA VAL A 86 -1.09 24.31 1.63
C VAL A 86 -1.77 23.77 2.89
N PRO A 87 -2.02 22.44 2.99
CA PRO A 87 -2.73 21.89 4.14
C PRO A 87 -1.85 21.90 5.40
N GLU A 88 -2.41 22.37 6.52
CA GLU A 88 -1.87 22.13 7.84
C GLU A 88 -2.30 20.75 8.35
N LEU A 89 -1.54 19.72 7.99
CA LEU A 89 -1.78 18.36 8.48
C LEU A 89 -1.23 18.19 9.90
N ALA A 90 -2.12 17.97 10.85
CA ALA A 90 -1.75 17.58 12.21
C ALA A 90 -2.41 16.24 12.58
N PHE A 91 -1.75 15.49 13.46
CA PHE A 91 -2.28 14.24 13.99
C PHE A 91 -2.34 14.30 15.52
N PHE A 92 -3.45 13.84 16.08
CA PHE A 92 -3.67 13.76 17.52
C PHE A 92 -4.14 12.35 17.89
N ALA A 93 -3.81 11.91 19.10
CA ALA A 93 -4.40 10.72 19.67
C ALA A 93 -5.69 11.12 20.42
N ASP A 94 -6.80 10.46 20.14
CA ASP A 94 -8.01 10.58 20.95
C ASP A 94 -7.83 9.88 22.32
N ALA A 95 -8.83 10.00 23.21
CA ALA A 95 -8.79 9.39 24.55
C ALA A 95 -8.76 7.85 24.54
N GLN A 96 -8.88 7.22 23.37
CA GLN A 96 -8.81 5.78 23.15
C GLN A 96 -7.52 5.39 22.37
N GLY A 97 -6.61 6.34 22.14
CA GLY A 97 -5.36 6.15 21.41
C GLY A 97 -5.50 6.06 19.88
N ARG A 98 -6.67 6.40 19.30
CA ARG A 98 -6.84 6.45 17.85
C ARG A 98 -6.20 7.72 17.31
N VAL A 99 -5.43 7.57 16.23
CA VAL A 99 -4.86 8.72 15.53
C VAL A 99 -5.94 9.35 14.66
N GLU A 100 -6.30 10.59 14.98
CA GLU A 100 -7.20 11.44 14.22
C GLU A 100 -6.37 12.48 13.43
N PRO A 101 -6.62 12.65 12.13
CA PRO A 101 -6.02 13.71 11.36
C PRO A 101 -6.86 14.95 11.65
N LEU A 102 -6.25 15.95 12.23
CA LEU A 102 -6.85 17.26 12.24
C LEU A 102 -6.47 17.94 10.94
N LEU A 103 -7.43 17.99 10.01
CA LEU A 103 -7.40 19.00 8.96
C LEU A 103 -8.08 20.24 9.53
N ARG A 104 -7.27 21.24 9.88
CA ARG A 104 -7.78 22.52 10.37
C ARG A 104 -8.46 23.34 9.27
N ASP A 105 -8.19 23.01 8.01
CA ASP A 105 -8.49 23.84 6.83
C ASP A 105 -9.75 23.43 6.06
N GLY A 106 -10.70 22.72 6.69
CA GLY A 106 -11.97 22.35 6.06
C GLY A 106 -11.87 21.19 5.06
N LEU A 107 -12.87 21.09 4.18
CA LEU A 107 -12.99 20.01 3.20
C LEU A 107 -12.00 20.17 2.06
N ARG A 108 -11.39 19.05 1.62
CA ARG A 108 -10.41 19.05 0.53
C ARG A 108 -10.54 17.83 -0.38
N TRP A 109 -10.19 17.97 -1.65
CA TRP A 109 -10.29 16.87 -2.62
C TRP A 109 -9.42 15.66 -2.28
N GLU A 110 -8.27 15.87 -1.64
CA GLU A 110 -7.42 14.74 -1.27
C GLU A 110 -8.12 13.78 -0.30
N LEU A 111 -8.99 14.30 0.57
CA LEU A 111 -9.76 13.50 1.54
C LEU A 111 -10.81 12.64 0.87
N PHE A 112 -11.58 13.23 -0.05
CA PHE A 112 -12.55 12.49 -0.85
C PHE A 112 -11.85 11.40 -1.67
N GLY A 113 -10.70 11.73 -2.27
CA GLY A 113 -9.86 10.76 -2.96
C GLY A 113 -9.46 9.58 -2.07
N LEU A 114 -9.04 9.86 -0.83
CA LEU A 114 -8.69 8.81 0.15
C LEU A 114 -9.92 7.97 0.51
N ILE A 115 -11.07 8.58 0.81
CA ILE A 115 -12.33 7.88 1.12
C ILE A 115 -12.71 6.92 -0.01
N PHE A 116 -12.75 7.39 -1.26
CA PHE A 116 -13.05 6.53 -2.42
C PHE A 116 -12.02 5.43 -2.60
N THR A 117 -10.74 5.74 -2.40
CA THR A 117 -9.66 4.77 -2.51
C THR A 117 -9.82 3.64 -1.50
N PHE A 118 -10.05 3.98 -0.23
CA PHE A 118 -10.22 3.02 0.84
C PHE A 118 -11.52 2.21 0.68
N ALA A 119 -12.62 2.86 0.28
CA ALA A 119 -13.85 2.15 -0.06
C ALA A 119 -13.63 1.14 -1.21
N GLY A 120 -12.82 1.51 -2.21
CA GLY A 120 -12.43 0.61 -3.31
C GLY A 120 -11.61 -0.58 -2.84
N LEU A 121 -10.63 -0.34 -1.96
CA LEU A 121 -9.82 -1.40 -1.34
C LEU A 121 -10.68 -2.37 -0.52
N SER A 122 -11.65 -1.85 0.25
CA SER A 122 -12.62 -2.67 0.96
C SER A 122 -13.46 -3.49 0.00
N LEU A 123 -13.96 -2.86 -1.06
CA LEU A 123 -14.88 -3.49 -2.01
C LEU A 123 -14.20 -4.65 -2.75
N ILE A 124 -12.94 -4.49 -3.20
CA ILE A 124 -12.16 -5.58 -3.83
C ILE A 124 -12.16 -6.82 -2.95
N ASN A 125 -12.03 -6.60 -1.65
CA ASN A 125 -11.87 -7.63 -0.63
C ASN A 125 -13.18 -8.34 -0.25
N LEU A 126 -14.35 -7.84 -0.66
CA LEU A 126 -15.64 -8.49 -0.41
C LEU A 126 -15.89 -9.68 -1.36
N SER A 127 -16.66 -10.67 -0.90
CA SER A 127 -17.19 -11.71 -1.79
C SER A 127 -18.24 -11.12 -2.74
N GLU A 128 -18.43 -11.71 -3.92
CA GLU A 128 -19.53 -11.35 -4.83
C GLU A 128 -20.90 -11.57 -4.17
N ASP A 129 -21.01 -12.59 -3.30
CA ASP A 129 -22.22 -12.92 -2.56
C ASP A 129 -22.39 -12.12 -1.25
N ASP A 130 -21.60 -11.07 -1.03
CA ASP A 130 -21.66 -10.32 0.22
C ASP A 130 -23.03 -9.63 0.42
N PRO A 131 -23.69 -9.80 1.58
CA PRO A 131 -24.98 -9.18 1.86
C PRO A 131 -25.01 -7.65 1.70
N LEU A 132 -23.88 -6.97 1.86
CA LEU A 132 -23.78 -5.52 1.63
C LEU A 132 -24.12 -5.16 0.19
N LEU A 133 -23.65 -5.96 -0.76
CA LEU A 133 -23.90 -5.77 -2.19
C LEU A 133 -25.37 -6.02 -2.53
N ALA A 134 -26.01 -6.99 -1.88
CA ALA A 134 -27.42 -7.30 -2.07
C ALA A 134 -28.38 -6.26 -1.46
N THR A 135 -27.99 -5.63 -0.34
CA THR A 135 -28.88 -4.75 0.44
C THR A 135 -28.78 -3.27 0.07
N GLN A 136 -27.58 -2.76 -0.26
CA GLN A 136 -27.37 -1.32 -0.43
C GLN A 136 -27.32 -0.85 -1.88
N THR A 137 -27.08 -1.73 -2.86
CA THR A 137 -27.04 -1.33 -4.29
C THR A 137 -28.42 -1.34 -4.97
N ALA A 138 -29.49 -1.65 -4.24
CA ALA A 138 -30.84 -1.89 -4.79
C ALA A 138 -30.86 -2.86 -6.00
N GLY A 139 -29.84 -3.70 -6.15
CA GLY A 139 -29.67 -4.58 -7.32
C GLY A 139 -29.32 -3.87 -8.63
N LEU A 140 -28.94 -2.58 -8.62
CA LEU A 140 -28.71 -1.76 -9.82
C LEU A 140 -27.26 -1.76 -10.30
N LYS A 141 -26.28 -1.92 -9.40
CA LYS A 141 -24.84 -1.92 -9.74
C LYS A 141 -24.18 -3.22 -9.31
N THR A 142 -23.43 -3.84 -10.23
CA THR A 142 -22.54 -4.96 -9.89
C THR A 142 -21.35 -4.45 -9.07
N LYS A 143 -20.70 -5.35 -8.30
CA LYS A 143 -19.45 -5.06 -7.58
C LYS A 143 -18.41 -4.41 -8.50
N SER A 144 -18.27 -4.92 -9.73
CA SER A 144 -17.34 -4.41 -10.73
C SER A 144 -17.61 -2.96 -11.16
N VAL A 145 -18.88 -2.58 -11.35
CA VAL A 145 -19.28 -1.22 -11.70
C VAL A 145 -19.01 -0.26 -10.55
N LEU A 146 -19.40 -0.64 -9.33
CA LEU A 146 -19.14 0.17 -8.14
C LEU A 146 -17.63 0.37 -7.93
N LEU A 147 -16.83 -0.69 -8.11
CA LEU A 147 -15.38 -0.61 -8.01
C LEU A 147 -14.78 0.31 -9.07
N GLN A 148 -15.28 0.24 -10.31
CA GLN A 148 -14.85 1.14 -11.38
C GLN A 148 -15.19 2.60 -11.05
N ASP A 149 -16.36 2.87 -10.46
CA ASP A 149 -16.78 4.21 -10.05
C ASP A 149 -15.87 4.76 -8.94
N LEU A 150 -15.49 3.95 -7.95
CA LEU A 150 -14.57 4.34 -6.87
C LEU A 150 -13.15 4.60 -7.39
N VAL A 151 -12.65 3.76 -8.31
CA VAL A 151 -11.35 3.97 -8.97
C VAL A 151 -11.38 5.25 -9.82
N ARG A 152 -12.47 5.51 -10.55
CA ARG A 152 -12.63 6.73 -11.33
C ARG A 152 -12.64 7.97 -10.42
N SER A 153 -13.49 7.96 -9.39
CA SER A 153 -13.67 9.09 -8.47
C SER A 153 -12.38 9.43 -7.72
N SER A 154 -11.63 8.43 -7.25
CA SER A 154 -10.33 8.67 -6.62
C SER A 154 -9.30 9.26 -7.59
N ASN A 155 -9.27 8.81 -8.85
CA ASN A 155 -8.40 9.40 -9.87
C ASN A 155 -8.80 10.83 -10.24
N THR A 156 -10.09 11.14 -10.32
CA THR A 156 -10.59 12.51 -10.56
C THR A 156 -10.18 13.45 -9.43
N CYS A 157 -10.27 13.03 -8.16
CA CYS A 157 -9.77 13.83 -7.03
C CYS A 157 -8.27 14.15 -7.15
N ILE A 158 -7.47 13.20 -7.63
CA ILE A 158 -6.04 13.42 -7.90
C ILE A 158 -5.85 14.42 -9.05
N GLN A 159 -6.62 14.31 -10.13
CA GLN A 159 -6.54 15.23 -11.26
C GLN A 159 -6.88 16.67 -10.84
N PHE A 160 -7.90 16.85 -9.99
CA PHE A 160 -8.21 18.15 -9.40
C PHE A 160 -7.01 18.72 -8.64
N GLN A 161 -6.37 17.92 -7.77
CA GLN A 161 -5.22 18.39 -6.99
C GLN A 161 -3.98 18.65 -7.85
N GLU A 162 -3.70 17.80 -8.85
CA GLU A 162 -2.61 18.01 -9.80
C GLU A 162 -2.84 19.29 -10.62
N GLY A 163 -4.10 19.62 -10.97
CA GLY A 163 -4.48 20.86 -11.66
C GLY A 163 -4.24 22.13 -10.83
N LEU A 164 -4.32 22.05 -9.50
CA LEU A 164 -4.02 23.16 -8.59
C LEU A 164 -2.51 23.40 -8.40
N GLY A 165 -1.66 22.43 -8.78
CA GLY A 165 -0.21 22.58 -8.79
C GLY A 165 0.47 22.58 -7.41
N SER A 166 -0.26 22.34 -6.32
CA SER A 166 0.32 22.24 -4.98
C SER A 166 0.64 20.79 -4.63
N THR A 167 1.82 20.55 -4.04
CA THR A 167 2.20 19.23 -3.50
C THR A 167 2.19 19.29 -1.97
N SER A 168 1.55 18.30 -1.35
CA SER A 168 1.43 18.18 0.10
C SER A 168 1.66 16.73 0.54
N ASP A 169 1.91 16.53 1.84
CA ASP A 169 1.98 15.17 2.41
C ASP A 169 0.66 14.40 2.18
N LEU A 170 -0.47 15.11 2.20
CA LEU A 170 -1.79 14.56 1.97
C LEU A 170 -1.97 14.07 0.52
N LEU A 171 -1.47 14.83 -0.46
CA LEU A 171 -1.45 14.38 -1.85
C LEU A 171 -0.55 13.15 -2.03
N VAL A 172 0.63 13.12 -1.38
CA VAL A 172 1.52 11.95 -1.43
C VAL A 172 0.81 10.73 -0.83
N TRP A 173 0.08 10.90 0.26
CA TRP A 173 -0.71 9.84 0.88
C TRP A 173 -1.79 9.31 -0.06
N LEU A 174 -2.57 10.21 -0.67
CA LEU A 174 -3.56 9.83 -1.68
C LEU A 174 -2.93 9.08 -2.86
N LEU A 175 -1.83 9.58 -3.41
CA LEU A 175 -1.13 8.93 -4.52
C LEU A 175 -0.64 7.52 -4.14
N TYR A 176 -0.15 7.33 -2.92
CA TYR A 176 0.29 6.03 -2.42
C TYR A 176 -0.89 5.05 -2.30
N GLU A 177 -1.96 5.42 -1.60
CA GLU A 177 -3.11 4.54 -1.39
C GLU A 177 -3.81 4.23 -2.73
N ASN A 178 -3.93 5.24 -3.60
CA ASN A 178 -4.49 5.04 -4.93
C ASN A 178 -3.64 4.09 -5.77
N LEU A 179 -2.30 4.16 -5.66
CA LEU A 179 -1.42 3.19 -6.32
C LEU A 179 -1.65 1.77 -5.79
N VAL A 180 -1.85 1.58 -4.49
CA VAL A 180 -2.21 0.29 -3.90
C VAL A 180 -3.55 -0.22 -4.48
N LEU A 181 -4.56 0.66 -4.57
CA LEU A 181 -5.83 0.34 -5.20
C LEU A 181 -5.68 -0.06 -6.68
N LEU A 182 -4.90 0.68 -7.47
CA LEU A 182 -4.68 0.37 -8.88
C LEU A 182 -3.96 -0.96 -9.07
N VAL A 183 -2.99 -1.29 -8.21
CA VAL A 183 -2.33 -2.60 -8.22
C VAL A 183 -3.33 -3.71 -7.94
N ALA A 184 -4.21 -3.53 -6.96
CA ALA A 184 -5.24 -4.52 -6.61
C ALA A 184 -6.32 -4.64 -7.71
N TYR A 185 -6.73 -3.51 -8.30
CA TYR A 185 -7.77 -3.42 -9.33
C TYR A 185 -7.34 -4.06 -10.65
N HIS A 186 -6.13 -3.77 -11.13
CA HIS A 186 -5.64 -4.28 -12.41
C HIS A 186 -5.01 -5.68 -12.32
N GLY A 187 -4.56 -6.11 -11.13
CA GLY A 187 -4.08 -7.48 -10.89
C GLY A 187 -2.83 -7.91 -11.69
N GLY A 188 -2.11 -6.99 -12.35
CA GLY A 188 -1.00 -7.32 -13.25
C GLY A 188 -0.14 -6.12 -13.67
N ILE A 189 0.57 -6.27 -14.81
CA ILE A 189 1.44 -5.23 -15.39
C ILE A 189 0.57 -4.26 -16.22
N SER A 190 0.02 -3.22 -15.58
CA SER A 190 -0.73 -2.15 -16.26
C SER A 190 0.09 -0.88 -16.38
N HIS A 191 -0.04 -0.18 -17.51
CA HIS A 191 0.56 1.15 -17.71
C HIS A 191 0.10 2.15 -16.62
N HIS A 192 -1.16 2.07 -16.18
CA HIS A 192 -1.71 2.98 -15.16
C HIS A 192 -0.96 2.90 -13.83
N ILE A 193 -0.54 1.69 -13.42
CA ILE A 193 0.27 1.47 -12.22
C ILE A 193 1.62 2.17 -12.37
N TRP A 194 2.28 2.00 -13.51
CA TRP A 194 3.60 2.59 -13.76
C TRP A 194 3.54 4.13 -13.83
N GLN A 195 2.50 4.68 -14.46
CA GLN A 195 2.29 6.13 -14.52
C GLN A 195 2.04 6.71 -13.12
N ARG A 196 1.15 6.09 -12.33
CA ARG A 196 0.85 6.54 -10.96
C ARG A 196 2.07 6.45 -10.05
N LEU A 197 2.92 5.42 -10.20
CA LEU A 197 4.20 5.34 -9.51
C LEU A 197 5.12 6.53 -9.84
N GLY A 198 5.11 7.00 -11.09
CA GLY A 198 5.82 8.22 -11.51
C GLY A 198 5.31 9.48 -10.83
N SER A 199 3.99 9.66 -10.75
CA SER A 199 3.38 10.77 -9.99
C SER A 199 3.76 10.70 -8.51
N LEU A 200 3.70 9.51 -7.90
CA LEU A 200 4.08 9.30 -6.49
C LEU A 200 5.55 9.64 -6.24
N SER A 201 6.46 9.15 -7.08
CA SER A 201 7.90 9.48 -6.98
C SER A 201 8.12 10.99 -7.06
N THR A 202 7.52 11.65 -8.05
CA THR A 202 7.61 13.10 -8.23
C THR A 202 7.12 13.84 -6.99
N ALA A 203 5.96 13.44 -6.44
CA ALA A 203 5.39 14.05 -5.25
C ALA A 203 6.28 13.86 -4.01
N ILE A 204 6.93 12.70 -3.83
CA ILE A 204 7.88 12.44 -2.73
C ILE A 204 9.11 13.35 -2.80
N PHE A 205 9.60 13.62 -4.00
CA PHE A 205 10.72 14.55 -4.19
C PHE A 205 10.29 16.00 -3.98
N ALA A 206 9.15 16.40 -4.54
CA ALA A 206 8.61 17.76 -4.40
C ALA A 206 8.26 18.11 -2.94
N SER A 207 7.70 17.18 -2.17
CA SER A 207 7.40 17.33 -0.73
C SER A 207 8.62 17.17 0.19
N SER A 208 9.80 16.85 -0.35
CA SER A 208 11.01 16.58 0.44
C SER A 208 10.89 15.42 1.46
N LEU A 209 9.89 14.53 1.32
CA LEU A 209 9.73 13.37 2.21
C LEU A 209 10.95 12.43 2.21
N HIS A 210 11.68 12.38 1.09
CA HIS A 210 12.93 11.64 0.93
C HIS A 210 14.09 12.16 1.79
N GLN A 211 14.05 13.40 2.30
CA GLN A 211 15.16 14.03 3.05
C GLN A 211 14.96 14.03 4.55
N HIS A 212 13.82 13.56 5.07
CA HIS A 212 13.51 13.53 6.50
C HIS A 212 13.99 14.78 7.29
N LYS A 213 13.58 15.98 6.84
CA LYS A 213 13.89 17.21 7.58
C LYS A 213 13.09 17.19 8.87
N ARG A 214 13.77 17.07 10.01
CA ARG A 214 13.16 17.28 11.33
C ARG A 214 12.81 18.76 11.45
N GLU A 215 11.55 19.07 11.21
CA GLU A 215 10.98 20.35 11.61
C GLU A 215 10.96 20.37 13.14
N ALA A 216 11.57 21.39 13.75
CA ALA A 216 11.68 21.49 15.20
C ALA A 216 10.30 21.53 15.90
N ASP A 217 9.27 21.95 15.17
CA ASP A 217 7.91 22.17 15.68
C ASP A 217 6.91 21.09 15.24
N ALA A 218 7.32 20.10 14.44
CA ALA A 218 6.41 19.04 13.98
C ALA A 218 6.08 18.06 15.12
N SER A 219 4.81 17.65 15.22
CA SER A 219 4.39 16.66 16.21
C SER A 219 5.05 15.29 15.93
N PRO A 220 5.36 14.49 16.97
CA PRO A 220 5.92 13.15 16.77
C PRO A 220 5.07 12.23 15.88
N LEU A 221 3.74 12.39 15.92
CA LEU A 221 2.80 11.65 15.08
C LEU A 221 2.95 12.02 13.59
N LEU A 222 3.11 13.31 13.28
CA LEU A 222 3.37 13.77 11.91
C LEU A 222 4.72 13.27 11.41
N ILE A 223 5.76 13.28 12.25
CA ILE A 223 7.07 12.72 11.93
C ILE A 223 6.94 11.22 11.60
N GLN A 224 6.22 10.46 12.43
CA GLN A 224 6.02 9.04 12.19
C GLN A 224 5.24 8.80 10.90
N PHE A 225 4.15 9.55 10.67
CA PHE A 225 3.36 9.46 9.44
C PHE A 225 4.25 9.60 8.21
N ARG A 226 5.04 10.68 8.15
CA ARG A 226 5.95 10.97 7.03
C ARG A 226 6.96 9.84 6.83
N GLN A 227 7.55 9.32 7.91
CA GLN A 227 8.48 8.20 7.85
C GLN A 227 7.82 6.93 7.29
N ARG A 228 6.62 6.59 7.76
CA ARG A 228 5.87 5.42 7.30
C ARG A 228 5.44 5.57 5.85
N LEU A 229 4.90 6.71 5.47
CA LEU A 229 4.51 7.01 4.10
C LEU A 229 5.69 6.91 3.13
N PHE A 230 6.85 7.48 3.51
CA PHE A 230 8.07 7.33 2.72
C PHE A 230 8.52 5.86 2.65
N ALA A 231 8.56 5.15 3.78
CA ALA A 231 9.00 3.76 3.82
C ALA A 231 8.12 2.84 2.95
N ALA A 232 6.81 3.01 3.05
CA ALA A 232 5.81 2.27 2.29
C ALA A 232 5.93 2.57 0.80
N SER A 233 6.07 3.84 0.41
CA SER A 233 6.26 4.26 -0.97
C SER A 233 7.59 3.75 -1.56
N TYR A 234 8.68 3.87 -0.80
CA TYR A 234 9.98 3.37 -1.19
C TYR A 234 9.93 1.84 -1.40
N GLY A 235 9.30 1.09 -0.51
CA GLY A 235 9.13 -0.35 -0.68
C GLY A 235 8.30 -0.71 -1.92
N LEU A 236 7.16 -0.04 -2.11
CA LEU A 236 6.25 -0.29 -3.21
C LEU A 236 6.88 0.01 -4.58
N ASP A 237 7.69 1.07 -4.68
CA ASP A 237 8.48 1.37 -5.88
C ASP A 237 9.37 0.18 -6.28
N LYS A 238 10.01 -0.49 -5.32
CA LYS A 238 10.94 -1.61 -5.60
C LYS A 238 10.17 -2.87 -5.96
N ASP A 239 9.03 -3.09 -5.34
CA ASP A 239 8.12 -4.19 -5.71
C ASP A 239 7.65 -4.05 -7.16
N ILE A 240 7.15 -2.87 -7.52
CA ILE A 240 6.64 -2.59 -8.87
C ILE A 240 7.78 -2.61 -9.89
N ALA A 241 8.93 -1.98 -9.59
CA ALA A 241 10.11 -2.02 -10.44
C ALA A 241 10.60 -3.46 -10.71
N THR A 242 10.55 -4.32 -9.68
CA THR A 242 10.87 -5.75 -9.82
C THR A 242 9.86 -6.45 -10.73
N LEU A 243 8.57 -6.25 -10.48
CA LEU A 243 7.50 -6.89 -11.25
C LEU A 243 7.56 -6.49 -12.74
N PHE A 244 7.79 -5.21 -13.01
CA PHE A 244 7.86 -4.67 -14.37
C PHE A 244 9.23 -4.89 -15.03
N SER A 245 10.23 -5.39 -14.28
CA SER A 245 11.63 -5.46 -14.72
C SER A 245 12.13 -4.11 -15.26
N ARG A 246 11.89 -3.04 -14.49
CA ARG A 246 12.24 -1.65 -14.83
C ARG A 246 13.11 -1.02 -13.74
N PRO A 247 13.86 0.05 -14.05
CA PRO A 247 14.57 0.79 -13.02
C PRO A 247 13.60 1.39 -11.98
N PRO A 248 13.93 1.34 -10.67
CA PRO A 248 13.13 1.99 -9.64
C PRO A 248 13.12 3.52 -9.84
N MET A 249 11.99 4.15 -9.52
CA MET A 249 11.79 5.59 -9.71
C MET A 249 12.20 6.42 -8.49
N ILE A 250 12.44 5.79 -7.33
CA ILE A 250 12.90 6.47 -6.12
C ILE A 250 14.31 5.95 -5.77
N PRO A 251 15.38 6.55 -6.30
CA PRO A 251 16.73 6.02 -6.11
C PRO A 251 17.21 6.22 -4.67
N ARG A 252 17.80 5.17 -4.09
CA ARG A 252 18.32 5.19 -2.72
C ARG A 252 19.31 6.32 -2.46
N GLN A 253 20.17 6.62 -3.42
CA GLN A 253 21.27 7.58 -3.28
C GLN A 253 20.83 9.02 -2.97
N PHE A 254 19.56 9.34 -3.24
CA PHE A 254 18.99 10.66 -2.93
C PHE A 254 18.19 10.66 -1.63
N CYS A 255 18.00 9.51 -0.97
CA CYS A 255 17.12 9.38 0.18
C CYS A 255 17.90 9.29 1.50
N ILE A 256 17.38 9.90 2.56
CA ILE A 256 17.85 9.70 3.93
C ILE A 256 17.14 8.48 4.52
N TRP A 257 17.92 7.67 5.22
CA TRP A 257 17.49 6.38 5.73
C TRP A 257 17.22 6.41 7.23
N GLU A 258 15.98 6.70 7.61
CA GLU A 258 15.50 6.55 8.99
C GLU A 258 14.38 5.51 9.04
N LEU A 259 14.51 4.54 9.94
CA LEU A 259 13.47 3.53 10.15
C LEU A 259 12.28 4.17 10.90
N PRO A 260 11.03 3.92 10.47
CA PRO A 260 9.85 4.39 11.20
C PRO A 260 9.86 3.95 12.66
N PHE A 261 9.30 4.76 13.57
CA PHE A 261 9.15 4.35 14.97
C PHE A 261 8.30 3.07 15.10
N ASP A 262 8.82 2.09 15.84
CA ASP A 262 8.16 0.81 16.14
C ASP A 262 7.33 0.96 17.43
N LEU A 263 6.33 1.83 17.37
CA LEU A 263 5.40 2.10 18.47
C LEU A 263 4.03 1.56 18.07
N ASP A 264 3.41 0.78 18.98
CA ASP A 264 2.05 0.29 18.78
C ASP A 264 1.05 1.43 18.80
N GLY A 265 -0.10 1.24 18.14
CA GLY A 265 -1.20 2.23 18.15
C GLY A 265 -1.64 2.65 19.55
N SER A 266 -1.53 1.77 20.57
CA SER A 266 -1.82 2.11 21.97
C SER A 266 -0.64 2.68 22.77
N GLY A 267 0.58 2.54 22.26
CA GLY A 267 1.81 3.07 22.83
C GLY A 267 2.05 4.52 22.46
N TYR A 268 1.41 5.01 21.40
CA TYR A 268 1.33 6.44 21.11
C TYR A 268 0.75 7.21 22.30
N ASP A 269 -0.36 6.73 22.84
CA ASP A 269 -1.06 7.38 23.95
C ASP A 269 -0.31 7.20 25.28
N ARG A 270 0.20 5.99 25.54
CA ARG A 270 0.92 5.66 26.78
C ARG A 270 2.29 6.31 26.92
N ASN A 271 2.99 6.52 25.80
CA ASN A 271 4.37 7.04 25.81
C ASN A 271 4.42 8.55 25.53
N ILE A 272 3.56 9.10 24.66
CA ILE A 272 3.54 10.55 24.39
C ILE A 272 2.75 11.29 25.46
N GLY A 273 1.64 10.74 25.96
CA GLY A 273 0.89 11.32 27.09
C GLY A 273 1.66 11.34 28.43
N GLY A 274 2.75 10.56 28.50
CA GLY A 274 3.64 10.44 29.67
C GLY A 274 4.91 11.30 29.64
N GLY A 275 5.09 12.17 28.63
CA GLY A 275 6.21 13.13 28.60
C GLY A 275 7.54 12.61 28.04
N LEU A 276 7.53 11.60 27.15
CA LEU A 276 8.75 11.20 26.42
C LEU A 276 9.16 12.30 25.43
N GLU A 277 10.38 12.81 25.55
CA GLU A 277 10.93 13.81 24.63
C GLU A 277 11.18 13.18 23.25
N ALA A 278 11.14 13.97 22.18
CA ALA A 278 11.45 13.52 20.81
C ALA A 278 12.84 12.86 20.65
N LYS A 279 13.73 13.05 21.64
CA LYS A 279 15.05 12.41 21.73
C LYS A 279 14.99 10.95 22.17
N ASP A 280 13.98 10.56 22.95
CA ASP A 280 13.77 9.17 23.40
C ASP A 280 13.11 8.29 22.34
N LEU A 281 12.54 8.92 21.30
CA LEU A 281 12.07 8.26 20.07
C LEU A 281 13.25 7.84 19.15
N SER A 282 14.50 8.17 19.51
CA SER A 282 15.65 7.92 18.65
C SER A 282 15.99 6.42 18.52
N ILE A 283 15.60 5.86 17.38
CA ILE A 283 16.42 5.07 16.43
C ILE A 283 16.96 3.70 16.90
N SER A 284 17.01 3.42 18.20
CA SER A 284 17.50 2.15 18.74
C SER A 284 16.40 1.43 19.51
N LEU A 285 16.21 0.16 19.15
CA LEU A 285 15.27 -0.81 19.73
C LEU A 285 13.91 -0.83 19.01
N TRP A 286 13.76 -1.89 18.21
CA TRP A 286 12.47 -2.55 17.99
C TRP A 286 11.63 -2.54 19.27
N ASN A 287 10.30 -2.52 19.13
CA ASN A 287 9.37 -2.43 20.24
C ASN A 287 9.83 -3.33 21.40
N ARG A 288 10.15 -2.71 22.55
CA ARG A 288 10.71 -3.41 23.71
C ARG A 288 9.74 -4.45 24.29
N VAL A 289 8.44 -4.28 24.01
CA VAL A 289 7.37 -5.21 24.40
C VAL A 289 7.35 -6.45 23.48
N GLY A 290 7.97 -6.36 22.30
CA GLY A 290 8.10 -7.44 21.34
C GLY A 290 6.83 -7.76 20.53
N ILE A 291 5.83 -6.86 20.61
CA ILE A 291 4.61 -6.89 19.78
C ILE A 291 4.99 -6.57 18.34
N VAL A 292 4.43 -7.33 17.42
CA VAL A 292 4.66 -7.17 15.98
C VAL A 292 3.45 -6.49 15.36
N ASP A 293 3.66 -5.35 14.72
CA ASP A 293 2.61 -4.56 14.09
C ASP A 293 2.97 -4.12 12.67
N GLU A 294 2.15 -3.24 12.09
CA GLU A 294 2.39 -2.72 10.75
C GLU A 294 3.69 -1.92 10.65
N ALA A 295 4.05 -1.14 11.68
CA ALA A 295 5.30 -0.41 11.70
C ALA A 295 6.50 -1.37 11.73
N SER A 296 6.39 -2.51 12.41
CA SER A 296 7.38 -3.57 12.36
C SER A 296 7.57 -4.11 10.93
N LEU A 297 6.47 -4.28 10.17
CA LEU A 297 6.55 -4.69 8.77
C LEU A 297 7.19 -3.62 7.88
N ASP A 298 6.80 -2.37 8.04
CA ASP A 298 7.35 -1.24 7.29
C ASP A 298 8.87 -1.18 7.49
N ARG A 299 9.35 -1.39 8.72
CA ARG A 299 10.78 -1.48 9.04
C ARG A 299 11.47 -2.64 8.34
N ILE A 300 10.88 -3.85 8.37
CA ILE A 300 11.46 -5.03 7.70
C ILE A 300 11.53 -4.79 6.18
N LYS A 301 10.44 -4.30 5.57
CA LYS A 301 10.39 -3.98 4.14
C LYS A 301 11.46 -2.97 3.78
N LEU A 302 11.51 -1.87 4.53
CA LEU A 302 12.51 -0.83 4.34
C LEU A 302 13.91 -1.44 4.41
N LEU A 303 14.25 -2.23 5.43
CA LEU A 303 15.57 -2.92 5.51
C LEU A 303 15.90 -3.83 4.31
N MET A 304 14.90 -4.42 3.64
CA MET A 304 15.12 -5.30 2.48
C MET A 304 15.15 -4.55 1.15
N SER A 305 14.41 -3.45 1.00
CA SER A 305 14.24 -2.72 -0.27
C SER A 305 15.55 -2.22 -0.91
N PRO A 306 16.58 -1.74 -0.18
CA PRO A 306 17.86 -1.36 -0.76
C PRO A 306 18.58 -2.50 -1.46
N PHE A 307 18.50 -3.71 -0.89
CA PHE A 307 19.09 -4.89 -1.51
C PHE A 307 18.34 -5.26 -2.79
N ARG A 308 17.01 -5.08 -2.83
CA ARG A 308 16.25 -5.25 -4.08
C ARG A 308 16.64 -4.23 -5.13
N GLU A 309 16.79 -2.97 -4.75
CA GLU A 309 17.25 -1.93 -5.67
C GLU A 309 18.65 -2.26 -6.24
N GLU A 310 19.59 -2.69 -5.39
CA GLU A 310 20.92 -3.13 -5.81
C GLU A 310 20.85 -4.34 -6.77
N LEU A 311 20.03 -5.35 -6.44
CA LEU A 311 19.81 -6.52 -7.30
C LEU A 311 19.17 -6.15 -8.64
N LEU A 312 18.17 -5.26 -8.65
CA LEU A 312 17.54 -4.80 -9.89
C LEU A 312 18.55 -4.06 -10.76
N GLN A 313 19.38 -3.20 -10.18
CA GLN A 313 20.44 -2.53 -10.94
C GLN A 313 21.40 -3.55 -11.57
N LEU A 314 21.76 -4.63 -10.86
CA LEU A 314 22.61 -5.69 -11.40
C LEU A 314 21.90 -6.49 -12.51
N MET A 315 20.61 -6.79 -12.34
CA MET A 315 19.82 -7.55 -13.32
C MET A 315 19.51 -6.75 -14.60
N LEU A 316 19.39 -5.43 -14.50
CA LEU A 316 19.06 -4.54 -15.64
C LEU A 316 20.29 -4.06 -16.42
N ARG A 317 21.50 -4.16 -15.84
CA ARG A 317 22.75 -3.81 -16.52
C ARG A 317 23.11 -4.87 -17.57
N PRO A 318 23.86 -4.47 -18.63
CA PRO A 318 24.48 -5.43 -19.53
C PRO A 318 25.32 -6.45 -18.76
N ALA A 319 25.36 -7.69 -19.25
CA ALA A 319 26.00 -8.79 -18.55
C ALA A 319 27.49 -8.52 -18.28
N THR A 320 27.85 -8.49 -16.99
CA THR A 320 29.25 -8.48 -16.52
C THR A 320 29.57 -9.79 -15.80
N PRO A 321 30.84 -10.24 -15.79
CA PRO A 321 31.25 -11.40 -15.00
C PRO A 321 30.91 -11.21 -13.52
N LEU A 322 30.53 -12.30 -12.85
CA LEU A 322 30.35 -12.31 -11.40
C LEU A 322 31.69 -11.95 -10.71
N THR A 323 31.72 -10.83 -10.00
CA THR A 323 32.84 -10.39 -9.15
C THR A 323 32.62 -10.81 -7.69
N VAL A 324 33.68 -10.76 -6.87
CA VAL A 324 33.65 -11.00 -5.41
C VAL A 324 32.61 -10.13 -4.69
N ASP A 325 32.35 -8.93 -5.21
CA ASP A 325 31.35 -7.97 -4.72
C ASP A 325 29.91 -8.54 -4.72
N HIS A 326 29.62 -9.48 -5.61
CA HIS A 326 28.30 -10.13 -5.67
C HIS A 326 28.11 -11.19 -4.57
N GLN A 327 29.18 -11.86 -4.13
CA GLN A 327 29.10 -12.81 -3.02
C GLN A 327 28.93 -12.11 -1.66
N ASP A 328 29.48 -10.89 -1.53
CA ASP A 328 29.25 -10.02 -0.38
C ASP A 328 27.76 -9.64 -0.23
N LEU A 329 27.04 -9.44 -1.33
CA LEU A 329 25.61 -9.08 -1.31
C LEU A 329 24.74 -10.12 -0.58
N SER A 330 24.90 -11.41 -0.85
CA SER A 330 24.14 -12.46 -0.14
C SER A 330 24.39 -12.44 1.36
N GLN A 331 25.66 -12.28 1.75
CA GLN A 331 26.07 -12.21 3.14
C GLN A 331 25.47 -10.98 3.82
N ARG A 332 25.45 -9.82 3.16
CA ARG A 332 24.80 -8.60 3.68
C ARG A 332 23.29 -8.77 3.87
N ILE A 333 22.59 -9.38 2.91
CA ILE A 333 21.15 -9.66 3.03
C ILE A 333 20.90 -10.59 4.22
N HIS A 334 21.64 -11.69 4.32
CA HIS A 334 21.50 -12.66 5.42
C HIS A 334 21.83 -12.03 6.78
N LYS A 335 22.94 -11.30 6.87
CA LYS A 335 23.36 -10.60 8.11
C LYS A 335 22.30 -9.60 8.57
N THR A 336 21.69 -8.87 7.65
CA THR A 336 20.61 -7.92 7.97
C THR A 336 19.39 -8.64 8.52
N TRP A 337 18.97 -9.75 7.91
CA TRP A 337 17.87 -10.57 8.43
C TRP A 337 18.19 -11.19 9.81
N MET A 338 19.42 -11.67 10.00
CA MET A 338 19.84 -12.27 11.26
C MET A 338 20.03 -11.26 12.39
N ALA A 339 20.21 -9.97 12.06
CA ALA A 339 20.25 -8.88 13.03
C ALA A 339 18.85 -8.49 13.56
N LEU A 340 17.77 -8.97 12.92
CA LEU A 340 16.41 -8.81 13.46
C LEU A 340 16.27 -9.59 14.77
N PRO A 341 15.59 -9.02 15.79
CA PRO A 341 15.34 -9.77 17.01
C PRO A 341 14.54 -11.04 16.73
N THR A 342 14.74 -12.08 17.55
CA THR A 342 14.14 -13.42 17.35
C THR A 342 12.61 -13.37 17.24
N ASN A 343 11.96 -12.49 18.01
CA ASN A 343 10.51 -12.33 18.02
C ASN A 343 9.94 -11.62 16.77
N PHE A 344 10.79 -11.03 15.91
CA PHE A 344 10.43 -10.44 14.62
C PHE A 344 10.77 -11.33 13.42
N ARG A 345 11.33 -12.53 13.68
CA ARG A 345 11.62 -13.52 12.63
C ARG A 345 10.53 -14.58 12.63
N TYR A 346 9.95 -14.80 11.45
CA TYR A 346 8.96 -15.85 11.26
C TYR A 346 9.52 -17.23 11.58
N SER A 347 8.75 -18.01 12.33
CA SER A 347 8.86 -19.46 12.45
C SER A 347 7.47 -20.05 12.22
N PRO A 348 7.31 -21.22 11.58
CA PRO A 348 6.04 -21.93 11.54
C PRO A 348 5.40 -22.16 12.92
N ASP A 349 6.20 -22.15 13.99
CA ASP A 349 5.69 -22.29 15.36
C ASP A 349 4.92 -21.04 15.84
N CYS A 350 5.02 -19.91 15.15
CA CYS A 350 4.31 -18.68 15.53
C CYS A 350 2.80 -18.91 15.61
N TRP A 351 2.26 -19.76 14.72
CA TRP A 351 0.85 -20.16 14.68
C TRP A 351 0.39 -20.93 15.93
N GLN A 352 1.31 -21.48 16.72
CA GLN A 352 1.04 -22.28 17.92
C GLN A 352 1.47 -21.55 19.20
N SER A 353 2.17 -20.42 19.07
CA SER A 353 2.80 -19.68 20.18
C SER A 353 1.88 -18.74 20.97
N GLY A 354 0.56 -18.79 20.74
CA GLY A 354 -0.41 -17.91 21.38
C GLY A 354 -0.44 -16.47 20.84
N ARG A 355 0.33 -16.18 19.78
CA ARG A 355 0.28 -14.91 19.05
C ARG A 355 -1.05 -14.74 18.31
N SER A 356 -1.44 -13.48 18.09
CA SER A 356 -2.59 -13.19 17.25
C SER A 356 -2.34 -13.65 15.80
N PRO A 357 -3.39 -14.03 15.04
CA PRO A 357 -3.26 -14.34 13.62
C PRO A 357 -2.62 -13.18 12.83
N TYR A 358 -2.91 -11.94 13.21
CA TYR A 358 -2.36 -10.74 12.60
C TYR A 358 -0.83 -10.63 12.75
N GLU A 359 -0.30 -10.79 13.98
CA GLU A 359 1.14 -10.78 14.21
C GLU A 359 1.85 -11.86 13.37
N CYS A 360 1.26 -13.06 13.31
CA CYS A 360 1.81 -14.16 12.52
C CYS A 360 1.79 -13.85 11.01
N TYR A 361 0.76 -13.14 10.52
CA TYR A 361 0.67 -12.67 9.13
C TYR A 361 1.74 -11.61 8.80
N ILE A 362 2.00 -10.67 9.70
CA ILE A 362 3.07 -9.70 9.54
C ILE A 362 4.43 -10.41 9.48
N LEU A 363 4.70 -11.31 10.43
CA LEU A 363 5.93 -12.10 10.47
C LEU A 363 6.13 -12.87 9.17
N LEU A 364 5.08 -13.57 8.71
CA LEU A 364 5.07 -14.29 7.44
C LEU A 364 5.39 -13.35 6.28
N THR A 365 4.74 -12.19 6.20
CA THR A 365 4.99 -11.22 5.14
C THR A 365 6.44 -10.78 5.16
N GLY A 366 6.96 -10.32 6.31
CA GLY A 366 8.35 -9.87 6.42
C GLY A 366 9.36 -10.97 6.03
N HIS A 367 9.04 -12.23 6.34
CA HIS A 367 9.86 -13.36 5.91
C HIS A 367 9.79 -13.63 4.42
N LEU A 368 8.62 -13.49 3.80
CA LEU A 368 8.47 -13.53 2.35
C LEU A 368 9.26 -12.39 1.68
N GLU A 369 9.33 -11.20 2.28
CA GLU A 369 10.14 -10.10 1.75
C GLU A 369 11.63 -10.47 1.68
N TYR A 370 12.14 -11.08 2.75
CA TYR A 370 13.51 -11.61 2.80
C TYR A 370 13.74 -12.73 1.78
N MET A 371 12.87 -13.75 1.76
CA MET A 371 13.02 -14.88 0.85
C MET A 371 12.92 -14.46 -0.61
N HIS A 372 12.06 -13.49 -0.94
CA HIS A 372 11.95 -12.93 -2.28
C HIS A 372 13.25 -12.24 -2.71
N THR A 373 13.88 -11.48 -1.82
CA THR A 373 15.19 -10.84 -2.08
C THR A 373 16.29 -11.90 -2.31
N GLN A 374 16.29 -12.99 -1.54
CA GLN A 374 17.18 -14.13 -1.76
C GLN A 374 16.90 -14.85 -3.09
N PHE A 375 15.63 -15.00 -3.46
CA PHE A 375 15.25 -15.58 -4.75
C PHE A 375 15.75 -14.76 -5.93
N LEU A 376 15.60 -13.42 -5.89
CA LEU A 376 16.12 -12.53 -6.93
C LEU A 376 17.65 -12.65 -7.05
N PHE A 377 18.35 -12.74 -5.93
CA PHE A 377 19.79 -12.99 -5.91
C PHE A 377 20.17 -14.33 -6.56
N GLN A 378 19.50 -15.42 -6.18
CA GLN A 378 19.73 -16.74 -6.78
C GLN A 378 19.43 -16.74 -8.28
N ARG A 379 18.39 -16.04 -8.71
CA ARG A 379 18.04 -15.85 -10.11
C ARG A 379 19.16 -15.13 -10.86
N TYR A 380 19.63 -14.00 -10.33
CA TYR A 380 20.74 -13.24 -10.90
C TYR A 380 22.01 -14.09 -11.09
N ILE A 381 22.38 -14.88 -10.09
CA ILE A 381 23.53 -15.78 -10.18
C ILE A 381 23.28 -16.88 -11.21
N THR A 382 22.12 -17.55 -11.17
CA THR A 382 21.81 -18.65 -12.10
C THR A 382 21.82 -18.20 -13.56
N CYS A 383 21.35 -16.97 -13.82
CA CYS A 383 21.42 -16.39 -15.16
C CYS A 383 22.87 -16.14 -15.64
N SER A 384 23.84 -16.09 -14.72
CA SER A 384 25.27 -15.85 -15.00
C SER A 384 26.09 -17.14 -14.98
N ASP A 385 25.72 -18.10 -14.14
CA ASP A 385 26.30 -19.43 -14.02
C ASP A 385 25.18 -20.48 -13.83
N PRO A 386 24.81 -21.22 -14.90
CA PRO A 386 23.79 -22.26 -14.83
C PRO A 386 24.08 -23.38 -13.81
N ALA A 387 25.34 -23.56 -13.37
CA ALA A 387 25.68 -24.55 -12.36
C ALA A 387 25.06 -24.25 -10.98
N GLN A 388 24.60 -23.00 -10.76
CA GLN A 388 24.01 -22.55 -9.50
C GLN A 388 22.49 -22.77 -9.41
N LEU A 389 21.90 -23.47 -10.40
CA LEU A 389 20.46 -23.74 -10.46
C LEU A 389 19.89 -24.40 -9.18
N GLU A 390 20.69 -25.22 -8.50
CA GLU A 390 20.28 -25.88 -7.26
C GLU A 390 19.87 -24.86 -6.17
N GLY A 391 20.60 -23.75 -6.05
CA GLY A 391 20.30 -22.68 -5.10
C GLY A 391 18.94 -22.03 -5.38
N LEU A 392 18.65 -21.75 -6.66
CA LEU A 392 17.38 -21.19 -7.11
C LEU A 392 16.20 -22.16 -6.86
N VAL A 393 16.37 -23.45 -7.13
CA VAL A 393 15.35 -24.47 -6.87
C VAL A 393 15.09 -24.59 -5.38
N ASN A 394 16.13 -24.58 -4.56
CA ASN A 394 16.00 -24.69 -3.10
C ASN A 394 15.21 -23.52 -2.51
N ILE A 395 15.55 -22.27 -2.85
CA ILE A 395 14.81 -21.11 -2.33
C ILE A 395 13.37 -21.08 -2.84
N SER A 396 13.12 -21.47 -4.10
CA SER A 396 11.76 -21.60 -4.65
C SER A 396 10.91 -22.60 -3.86
N ARG A 397 11.50 -23.76 -3.53
CA ARG A 397 10.85 -24.78 -2.70
C ARG A 397 10.56 -24.28 -1.29
N GLN A 398 11.47 -23.52 -0.69
CA GLN A 398 11.26 -22.92 0.64
C GLN A 398 10.13 -21.90 0.63
N ILE A 399 10.06 -21.03 -0.39
CA ILE A 399 8.95 -20.07 -0.53
C ILE A 399 7.62 -20.83 -0.67
N LEU A 400 7.54 -21.80 -1.58
CA LEU A 400 6.33 -22.59 -1.78
C LEU A 400 5.91 -23.33 -0.51
N SER A 401 6.85 -23.98 0.19
CA SER A 401 6.57 -24.68 1.44
C SER A 401 6.04 -23.73 2.52
N THR A 402 6.64 -22.54 2.64
CA THR A 402 6.20 -21.51 3.58
C THR A 402 4.78 -21.02 3.27
N LEU A 403 4.48 -20.76 1.99
CA LEU A 403 3.15 -20.33 1.55
C LEU A 403 2.10 -21.42 1.77
N LEU A 404 2.41 -22.68 1.45
CA LEU A 404 1.51 -23.81 1.71
C LEU A 404 1.22 -23.98 3.19
N LYS A 405 2.23 -23.88 4.06
CA LYS A 405 2.05 -23.92 5.52
C LYS A 405 1.17 -22.77 6.02
N ALA A 406 1.30 -21.59 5.46
CA ALA A 406 0.44 -20.47 5.82
C ALA A 406 -0.99 -20.66 5.30
N ALA A 407 -1.16 -21.25 4.11
CA ALA A 407 -2.47 -21.56 3.54
C ALA A 407 -3.25 -22.58 4.38
N THR A 408 -2.60 -23.52 5.08
CA THR A 408 -3.32 -24.43 6.01
C THR A 408 -3.90 -23.70 7.22
N GLN A 409 -3.44 -22.48 7.51
CA GLN A 409 -3.97 -21.66 8.59
C GLN A 409 -5.13 -20.75 8.15
N ARG A 410 -5.57 -20.80 6.87
CA ARG A 410 -6.57 -19.90 6.25
C ARG A 410 -7.89 -19.77 7.00
N GLU A 411 -8.28 -20.77 7.78
CA GLU A 411 -9.49 -20.71 8.61
C GLU A 411 -9.36 -19.76 9.81
N ARG A 412 -8.14 -19.56 10.32
CA ARG A 412 -7.84 -18.59 11.39
C ARG A 412 -7.79 -17.14 10.88
N PHE A 413 -8.11 -16.96 9.61
CA PHE A 413 -7.86 -15.78 8.81
C PHE A 413 -9.09 -15.36 7.98
N ILE A 414 -10.30 -15.63 8.46
CA ILE A 414 -11.52 -15.26 7.71
C ILE A 414 -11.53 -13.76 7.38
N GLU A 415 -11.05 -12.91 8.28
CA GLU A 415 -10.88 -11.46 8.10
C GLU A 415 -9.69 -11.08 7.18
N LEU A 416 -8.78 -12.01 6.91
CA LEU A 416 -7.53 -11.89 6.14
C LEU A 416 -7.60 -12.54 4.75
N ARG A 417 -8.74 -13.14 4.38
CA ARG A 417 -8.90 -13.94 3.14
C ARG A 417 -8.59 -13.15 1.87
N SER A 418 -8.91 -11.87 1.86
CA SER A 418 -8.70 -10.97 0.73
C SER A 418 -7.26 -10.47 0.62
N ASP A 419 -6.61 -10.25 1.75
CA ASP A 419 -5.18 -9.90 1.84
C ASP A 419 -4.25 -11.05 1.42
N PHE A 420 -4.74 -12.28 1.60
CA PHE A 420 -4.13 -13.50 1.08
C PHE A 420 -4.33 -13.68 -0.43
N ALA A 421 -5.28 -12.98 -1.06
CA ALA A 421 -5.33 -12.93 -2.52
C ALA A 421 -4.15 -12.10 -3.02
N TRP A 422 -3.89 -10.90 -2.49
CA TRP A 422 -2.92 -9.98 -3.10
C TRP A 422 -1.44 -10.19 -2.72
N ARG A 423 -1.08 -10.53 -1.47
CA ARG A 423 0.36 -10.68 -1.06
C ARG A 423 1.00 -11.97 -1.54
N PRO A 424 0.37 -13.14 -1.34
CA PRO A 424 0.74 -14.33 -2.06
C PRO A 424 0.69 -14.08 -3.56
N HIS A 425 -0.27 -13.33 -4.14
CA HIS A 425 -0.19 -12.96 -5.55
C HIS A 425 1.06 -12.14 -5.87
N LYS A 426 1.55 -11.19 -5.06
CA LYS A 426 2.85 -10.54 -5.36
C LYS A 426 4.02 -11.53 -5.43
N VAL A 427 4.12 -12.44 -4.46
CA VAL A 427 5.20 -13.44 -4.42
C VAL A 427 5.02 -14.49 -5.52
N TYR A 428 3.79 -14.94 -5.77
CA TYR A 428 3.42 -15.87 -6.84
C TYR A 428 3.53 -15.22 -8.22
N PHE A 429 3.16 -13.96 -8.44
CA PHE A 429 3.33 -13.26 -9.72
C PHE A 429 4.80 -13.03 -10.00
N VAL A 430 5.60 -12.62 -9.01
CA VAL A 430 7.04 -12.47 -9.26
C VAL A 430 7.68 -13.83 -9.51
N ILE A 431 7.28 -14.90 -8.81
CA ILE A 431 7.76 -16.27 -9.10
C ILE A 431 7.27 -16.76 -10.47
N ASP A 432 5.98 -16.62 -10.80
CA ASP A 432 5.35 -17.07 -12.04
C ASP A 432 5.86 -16.27 -13.25
N TYR A 433 5.96 -14.94 -13.16
CA TYR A 433 6.57 -14.09 -14.19
C TYR A 433 8.07 -14.39 -14.35
N SER A 434 8.80 -14.63 -13.26
CA SER A 434 10.22 -15.01 -13.31
C SER A 434 10.43 -16.40 -13.91
N ILE A 435 9.48 -17.33 -13.76
CA ILE A 435 9.50 -18.66 -14.35
C ILE A 435 9.07 -18.61 -15.83
N ARG A 436 8.06 -17.81 -16.17
CA ARG A 436 7.50 -17.69 -17.54
C ARG A 436 8.33 -16.84 -18.48
N SER A 437 9.32 -16.09 -17.99
CA SER A 437 10.32 -15.42 -18.83
C SER A 437 11.61 -16.27 -18.90
N PRO A 438 11.69 -17.28 -19.79
CA PRO A 438 12.86 -18.16 -19.92
C PRO A 438 14.10 -17.41 -20.40
N ASN A 439 13.92 -16.23 -21.01
CA ASN A 439 15.02 -15.33 -21.29
C ASN A 439 15.29 -14.45 -20.06
N CYS A 440 16.17 -14.93 -19.19
CA CYS A 440 16.83 -14.17 -18.12
C CYS A 440 17.33 -12.76 -18.54
N ARG A 441 17.47 -12.47 -19.85
CA ARG A 441 18.24 -11.36 -20.40
C ARG A 441 17.67 -10.75 -21.70
N SER A 442 16.45 -11.07 -22.13
CA SER A 442 15.92 -10.45 -23.36
C SER A 442 15.47 -9.02 -23.07
N HIS A 443 16.25 -8.05 -23.55
CA HIS A 443 15.86 -6.64 -23.70
C HIS A 443 14.79 -6.41 -24.77
N SER A 444 14.25 -7.47 -25.41
CA SER A 444 13.22 -7.33 -26.43
C SER A 444 11.85 -7.18 -25.78
N TRP A 445 11.43 -5.93 -25.64
CA TRP A 445 10.02 -5.59 -25.65
C TRP A 445 9.40 -6.06 -26.96
N SER A 446 8.60 -7.12 -26.90
CA SER A 446 7.40 -7.17 -27.72
C SER A 446 6.30 -6.50 -26.89
N PRO A 447 5.57 -5.50 -27.41
CA PRO A 447 4.34 -5.08 -26.76
C PRO A 447 3.51 -6.34 -26.53
N LEU A 448 3.04 -6.55 -25.30
CA LEU A 448 1.95 -7.51 -25.09
C LEU A 448 0.86 -7.11 -26.07
N ASP A 449 0.54 -8.00 -27.00
CA ASP A 449 -0.62 -7.83 -27.86
C ASP A 449 -1.80 -7.53 -26.92
N SER A 450 -2.56 -6.48 -27.20
CA SER A 450 -3.75 -6.09 -26.42
C SER A 450 -4.82 -7.19 -26.32
N SER A 451 -4.59 -8.34 -26.97
CA SER A 451 -5.38 -9.56 -26.87
C SER A 451 -4.99 -10.49 -25.70
N GLU A 452 -3.83 -10.29 -25.07
CA GLU A 452 -3.41 -11.05 -23.86
C GLU A 452 -3.83 -10.38 -22.55
N GLU A 453 -4.02 -9.05 -22.51
CA GLU A 453 -4.66 -8.35 -21.38
C GLU A 453 -6.08 -8.89 -21.11
N SER A 454 -6.78 -9.34 -22.16
CA SER A 454 -8.12 -9.95 -22.06
C SER A 454 -8.13 -11.45 -21.75
N LYS A 455 -6.97 -12.10 -21.59
CA LYS A 455 -6.85 -13.57 -21.40
C LYS A 455 -6.32 -13.98 -20.04
N LEU A 456 -6.18 -13.05 -19.09
CA LEU A 456 -5.98 -13.43 -17.70
C LEU A 456 -7.29 -14.02 -17.16
N PRO A 457 -7.29 -15.22 -16.56
CA PRO A 457 -8.53 -15.85 -16.11
C PRO A 457 -9.08 -15.05 -14.93
N THR A 458 -10.06 -14.19 -15.17
CA THR A 458 -10.81 -13.47 -14.15
C THR A 458 -11.79 -14.38 -13.40
N GLY A 459 -11.53 -15.68 -13.26
CA GLY A 459 -12.51 -16.58 -12.63
C GLY A 459 -12.18 -18.07 -12.48
N GLU A 460 -10.98 -18.58 -12.77
CA GLU A 460 -10.72 -20.04 -12.73
C GLU A 460 -9.87 -20.54 -11.56
N LEU A 461 -9.55 -19.71 -10.56
CA LEU A 461 -8.85 -20.22 -9.36
C LEU A 461 -9.81 -20.72 -8.27
N ASP A 462 -11.09 -20.36 -8.29
CA ASP A 462 -12.06 -20.90 -7.33
C ASP A 462 -12.39 -22.39 -7.60
N THR A 463 -12.16 -22.89 -8.80
CA THR A 463 -12.44 -24.29 -9.18
C THR A 463 -11.37 -25.27 -8.69
N VAL A 464 -10.12 -24.82 -8.51
CA VAL A 464 -9.07 -25.68 -7.92
C VAL A 464 -9.25 -25.79 -6.39
N PHE A 465 -9.82 -24.77 -5.75
CA PHE A 465 -10.02 -24.71 -4.28
C PHE A 465 -11.40 -25.15 -3.76
N SER A 466 -12.33 -25.56 -4.64
CA SER A 466 -13.69 -26.01 -4.28
C SER A 466 -13.86 -27.55 -4.28
N SER A 467 -12.85 -28.33 -4.64
CA SER A 467 -12.98 -29.78 -4.86
C SER A 467 -12.72 -30.68 -3.64
N SER A 468 -12.68 -30.16 -2.41
CA SER A 468 -12.45 -30.98 -1.20
C SER A 468 -13.66 -31.10 -0.25
N SER A 469 -14.89 -30.99 -0.76
CA SER A 469 -16.10 -31.29 0.02
C SER A 469 -17.08 -32.14 -0.78
N GLY A 470 -16.84 -33.45 -0.83
CA GLY A 470 -17.76 -34.39 -1.46
C GLY A 470 -17.26 -35.82 -1.42
N GLY A 471 -17.45 -36.50 -0.28
CA GLY A 471 -17.03 -37.90 -0.15
C GLY A 471 -17.27 -38.53 1.22
N ALA A 472 -18.50 -38.45 1.73
CA ALA A 472 -18.96 -39.36 2.77
C ALA A 472 -20.44 -39.67 2.51
N GLY A 473 -20.67 -40.64 1.64
CA GLY A 473 -21.97 -41.26 1.42
C GLY A 473 -21.95 -42.70 1.92
N THR A 474 -22.92 -42.98 2.79
CA THR A 474 -23.44 -44.28 3.28
C THR A 474 -22.52 -45.17 4.11
#